data_AF-A0A3Q7QFH8-F1
#
_entry.id   AF-A0A3Q7QFH8-F1
#
_cell.length_a   1.000
_cell.length_b   1.000
_cell.length_c   1.000
_cell.angle_alpha   90.00
_cell.angle_beta   90.00
_cell.angle_gamma   90.00
#
_symmetry.space_group_name_H-M   'P 1'
#
loop_
_entity.id
_entity.type
_entity.pdbx_description
1 polymer ?
#
loop_
_entity_poly.entity_id
_entity_poly.type
_entity_poly.pdbx_seq_one_letter_code
_entity_poly.pdbx_strand_id
1 'polypeptide(L)'
;MLDLEVVPERSLGNEQWEFTLGMPLAQAVAILQKHCRIIKNVQVLYSEQSPLSHDLILNLTQDGIKLLFDAFNQRLKVIEVYDLTKVKLKYCGVHFNSQAIAPTIEQIDQSFGATHPGVYNSAEQLFHLNFRGLSFSFQLDSWTEAPKYEPNFAHGLASLQIPHGATVKRMYIYSGNSLQDTKAPVMPLSCFLGNVYAESVDVLRDGTGPSGLRLRLLAAGCGPGLLADAKMRVFERSVYFGDSCQDVLSMLGSPHKVFYKSEDKMKIHSPSPHKQVPSKCNDYFFNYFTLGVDILFDANTHKVKKFVLHTNYPGHYNFNIYHRCEFKIPLAIKKENADGQTETCTTYSKWDNIQDLLGHPVEKPVVLHRSSSPNNTNPFGSTFCFGLQRMIFEVMQNNHIASVTLYGPPRPGAHLRTAELP
;
A
#
# COMPACT_ATOMS: atom_id res chain seq x y z
N MET A 1 -29.36 -3.31 0.85
CA MET A 1 -28.53 -4.36 0.25
C MET A 1 -27.89 -3.79 -0.99
N LEU A 2 -26.56 -3.90 -1.12
CA LEU A 2 -25.85 -3.44 -2.30
C LEU A 2 -26.28 -4.25 -3.53
N ASP A 3 -26.31 -3.60 -4.70
CA ASP A 3 -26.57 -4.23 -6.00
C ASP A 3 -25.34 -3.99 -6.88
N LEU A 4 -24.58 -5.06 -7.12
CA LEU A 4 -23.22 -4.99 -7.65
C LEU A 4 -23.04 -5.87 -8.90
N GLU A 5 -22.33 -5.34 -9.87
CA GLU A 5 -21.84 -6.03 -11.06
C GLU A 5 -20.51 -6.72 -10.73
N VAL A 6 -20.42 -8.00 -11.06
CA VAL A 6 -19.21 -8.82 -10.99
C VAL A 6 -18.53 -8.76 -12.34
N VAL A 7 -17.28 -8.32 -12.38
CA VAL A 7 -16.45 -8.37 -13.58
C VAL A 7 -15.24 -9.27 -13.30
N PRO A 8 -15.23 -10.52 -13.80
CA PRO A 8 -14.11 -11.46 -13.61
C PRO A 8 -12.77 -10.85 -14.01
N GLU A 9 -11.71 -11.22 -13.29
CA GLU A 9 -10.35 -10.66 -13.42
C GLU A 9 -10.21 -9.15 -13.16
N ARG A 10 -11.29 -8.43 -12.83
CA ARG A 10 -11.26 -6.96 -12.83
C ARG A 10 -11.83 -6.32 -11.58
N SER A 11 -13.13 -6.45 -11.30
CA SER A 11 -13.76 -5.59 -10.30
C SER A 11 -15.08 -6.10 -9.75
N LEU A 12 -15.49 -5.50 -8.64
CA LEU A 12 -16.83 -5.59 -8.05
C LEU A 12 -17.33 -4.17 -7.77
N GLY A 13 -18.47 -3.79 -8.31
CA GLY A 13 -18.92 -2.40 -8.21
C GLY A 13 -20.30 -2.14 -8.79
N ASN A 14 -20.63 -0.87 -8.94
CA ASN A 14 -21.82 -0.37 -9.64
C ASN A 14 -21.44 0.90 -10.41
N GLU A 15 -22.44 1.61 -10.95
CA GLU A 15 -22.22 2.83 -11.73
C GLU A 15 -21.59 3.99 -10.92
N GLN A 16 -21.69 3.98 -9.59
CA GLN A 16 -21.20 5.06 -8.73
C GLN A 16 -19.77 4.82 -8.24
N TRP A 17 -19.40 3.56 -8.03
CA TRP A 17 -18.10 3.18 -7.49
C TRP A 17 -17.75 1.74 -7.87
N GLU A 18 -16.46 1.46 -8.00
CA GLU A 18 -15.96 0.11 -8.24
C GLU A 18 -14.72 -0.20 -7.39
N PHE A 19 -14.65 -1.40 -6.84
CA PHE A 19 -13.41 -1.96 -6.30
C PHE A 19 -12.73 -2.75 -7.41
N THR A 20 -11.59 -2.23 -7.89
CA THR A 20 -10.84 -2.83 -8.99
C THR A 20 -9.58 -3.50 -8.48
N LEU A 21 -9.31 -4.72 -8.92
CA LEU A 21 -8.08 -5.43 -8.60
C LEU A 21 -6.87 -4.57 -9.00
N GLY A 22 -5.87 -4.52 -8.12
CA GLY A 22 -4.68 -3.68 -8.27
C GLY A 22 -4.85 -2.25 -7.75
N MET A 23 -6.06 -1.83 -7.35
CA MET A 23 -6.26 -0.50 -6.78
C MET A 23 -5.52 -0.36 -5.42
N PRO A 24 -4.92 0.81 -5.13
CA PRO A 24 -4.32 1.05 -3.82
C PRO A 24 -5.35 1.08 -2.69
N LEU A 25 -4.95 0.62 -1.50
CA LEU A 25 -5.75 0.68 -0.27
C LEU A 25 -6.39 2.05 -0.05
N ALA A 26 -5.60 3.12 -0.18
CA ALA A 26 -6.06 4.49 0.07
C ALA A 26 -7.27 4.87 -0.80
N GLN A 27 -7.33 4.37 -2.04
CA GLN A 27 -8.48 4.62 -2.92
C GLN A 27 -9.71 3.84 -2.48
N ALA A 28 -9.54 2.58 -2.07
CA ALA A 28 -10.65 1.78 -1.55
C ALA A 28 -11.22 2.43 -0.27
N VAL A 29 -10.35 2.88 0.64
CA VAL A 29 -10.77 3.63 1.83
C VAL A 29 -11.48 4.93 1.45
N ALA A 30 -11.00 5.67 0.44
CA ALA A 30 -11.66 6.88 -0.03
C ALA A 30 -13.07 6.61 -0.60
N ILE A 31 -13.27 5.51 -1.34
CA ILE A 31 -14.59 5.06 -1.80
C ILE A 31 -15.49 4.79 -0.59
N LEU A 32 -15.01 4.02 0.38
CA LEU A 32 -15.78 3.67 1.58
C LEU A 32 -16.16 4.91 2.40
N GLN A 33 -15.24 5.88 2.53
CA GLN A 33 -15.50 7.15 3.20
C GLN A 33 -16.54 7.99 2.47
N LYS A 34 -16.45 8.09 1.13
CA LYS A 34 -17.42 8.82 0.30
C LYS A 34 -18.82 8.21 0.37
N HIS A 35 -18.91 6.88 0.51
CA HIS A 35 -20.16 6.12 0.52
C HIS A 35 -20.55 5.60 1.93
N CYS A 36 -20.06 6.24 2.99
CA CYS A 36 -20.26 5.83 4.39
C CYS A 36 -21.72 5.78 4.86
N ARG A 37 -22.65 6.42 4.13
CA ARG A 37 -24.09 6.34 4.39
C ARG A 37 -24.69 5.00 3.95
N ILE A 38 -24.10 4.38 2.93
CA ILE A 38 -24.59 3.14 2.30
C ILE A 38 -23.79 1.95 2.83
N ILE A 39 -22.46 2.06 2.82
CA ILE A 39 -21.54 1.01 3.31
C ILE A 39 -21.19 1.32 4.76
N LYS A 40 -21.66 0.50 5.70
CA LYS A 40 -21.50 0.71 7.15
C LYS A 40 -20.76 -0.45 7.80
N ASN A 41 -20.25 -0.21 9.01
CA ASN A 41 -19.53 -1.22 9.83
C ASN A 41 -18.38 -1.90 9.08
N VAL A 42 -17.52 -1.08 8.49
CA VAL A 42 -16.27 -1.54 7.88
C VAL A 42 -15.25 -1.78 8.98
N GLN A 43 -14.60 -2.94 8.96
CA GLN A 43 -13.48 -3.27 9.84
C GLN A 43 -12.19 -3.34 9.05
N VAL A 44 -11.08 -2.95 9.67
CA VAL A 44 -9.73 -3.12 9.13
C VAL A 44 -9.05 -4.22 9.93
N LEU A 45 -8.64 -5.30 9.28
CA LEU A 45 -7.96 -6.43 9.91
C LEU A 45 -6.52 -6.51 9.41
N TYR A 46 -5.57 -6.57 10.33
CA TYR A 46 -4.14 -6.71 10.05
C TYR A 46 -3.44 -7.43 11.20
N SER A 47 -2.25 -7.97 10.92
CA SER A 47 -1.36 -8.52 11.95
C SER A 47 -0.50 -7.40 12.52
N GLU A 48 -0.63 -7.12 13.82
CA GLU A 48 0.17 -6.09 14.49
C GLU A 48 1.64 -6.52 14.66
N GLN A 49 1.89 -7.79 15.01
CA GLN A 49 3.25 -8.29 15.22
C GLN A 49 4.00 -8.58 13.92
N SER A 50 3.29 -9.01 12.88
CA SER A 50 3.86 -9.41 11.60
C SER A 50 3.02 -8.87 10.43
N PRO A 51 3.02 -7.55 10.17
CA PRO A 51 2.16 -6.93 9.17
C PRO A 51 2.42 -7.37 7.73
N LEU A 52 3.58 -8.01 7.44
CA LEU A 52 3.94 -8.51 6.11
C LEU A 52 3.59 -9.99 5.89
N SER A 53 3.18 -10.73 6.93
CA SER A 53 2.90 -12.18 6.82
C SER A 53 1.46 -12.47 6.38
N HIS A 54 0.56 -11.51 6.52
CA HIS A 54 -0.85 -11.64 6.18
C HIS A 54 -1.30 -10.43 5.36
N ASP A 55 -2.26 -10.65 4.46
CA ASP A 55 -2.91 -9.56 3.73
C ASP A 55 -3.62 -8.61 4.69
N LEU A 56 -3.69 -7.34 4.29
CA LEU A 56 -4.51 -6.33 4.95
C LEU A 56 -5.95 -6.47 4.44
N ILE A 57 -6.92 -6.58 5.34
CA ILE A 57 -8.30 -6.85 4.95
C ILE A 57 -9.21 -5.68 5.32
N LEU A 58 -9.97 -5.19 4.35
CA LEU A 58 -11.15 -4.35 4.61
C LEU A 58 -12.38 -5.26 4.58
N ASN A 59 -13.04 -5.41 5.74
CA ASN A 59 -14.19 -6.29 5.92
C ASN A 59 -15.49 -5.47 6.02
N LEU A 60 -16.32 -5.54 4.98
CA LEU A 60 -17.62 -4.89 4.91
C LEU A 60 -18.66 -5.84 5.52
N THR A 61 -18.75 -5.82 6.86
CA THR A 61 -19.48 -6.84 7.63
C THR A 61 -20.98 -6.94 7.32
N GLN A 62 -21.60 -5.81 6.95
CA GLN A 62 -23.02 -5.74 6.60
C GLN A 62 -23.32 -6.18 5.16
N ASP A 63 -22.31 -6.21 4.30
CA ASP A 63 -22.48 -6.51 2.88
C ASP A 63 -21.93 -7.90 2.52
N GLY A 64 -21.23 -8.58 3.44
CA GLY A 64 -20.69 -9.92 3.19
C GLY A 64 -19.45 -9.93 2.30
N ILE A 65 -18.70 -8.82 2.26
CA ILE A 65 -17.57 -8.62 1.34
C ILE A 65 -16.28 -8.38 2.13
N LYS A 66 -15.18 -9.01 1.71
CA LYS A 66 -13.82 -8.72 2.13
C LYS A 66 -12.96 -8.32 0.94
N LEU A 67 -12.19 -7.28 1.13
CA LEU A 67 -11.19 -6.79 0.19
C LEU A 67 -9.82 -7.13 0.77
N LEU A 68 -9.08 -8.03 0.13
CA LEU A 68 -7.77 -8.49 0.58
C LEU A 68 -6.69 -7.72 -0.19
N PHE A 69 -5.91 -6.93 0.53
CA PHE A 69 -4.80 -6.15 -0.01
C PHE A 69 -3.48 -6.85 0.29
N ASP A 70 -2.63 -6.95 -0.73
CA ASP A 70 -1.29 -7.52 -0.58
C ASP A 70 -0.48 -6.73 0.47
N ALA A 71 0.21 -7.46 1.34
CA ALA A 71 0.90 -6.87 2.49
C ALA A 71 2.08 -5.96 2.11
N PHE A 72 2.70 -6.20 0.94
CA PHE A 72 3.87 -5.47 0.48
C PHE A 72 3.44 -4.22 -0.30
N ASN A 73 2.76 -4.41 -1.43
CA ASN A 73 2.40 -3.30 -2.32
C ASN A 73 1.08 -2.61 -1.96
N GLN A 74 0.31 -3.15 -1.01
CA GLN A 74 -0.96 -2.58 -0.51
C GLN A 74 -1.99 -2.34 -1.61
N ARG A 75 -1.99 -3.21 -2.63
CA ARG A 75 -2.98 -3.22 -3.71
C ARG A 75 -3.98 -4.34 -3.53
N LEU A 76 -5.20 -4.11 -4.00
CA LEU A 76 -6.29 -5.07 -3.93
C LEU A 76 -5.92 -6.32 -4.74
N LYS A 77 -5.77 -7.45 -4.04
CA LYS A 77 -5.36 -8.74 -4.59
C LYS A 77 -6.55 -9.64 -4.87
N VAL A 78 -7.49 -9.72 -3.92
CA VAL A 78 -8.68 -10.57 -4.00
C VAL A 78 -9.89 -9.83 -3.45
N ILE A 79 -11.03 -10.02 -4.09
CA ILE A 79 -12.34 -9.63 -3.56
C ILE A 79 -13.07 -10.92 -3.20
N GLU A 80 -13.34 -11.12 -1.91
CA GLU A 80 -14.09 -12.26 -1.40
C GLU A 80 -15.51 -11.80 -1.05
N VAL A 81 -16.52 -12.48 -1.57
CA VAL A 81 -17.90 -12.41 -1.08
C VAL A 81 -18.15 -13.66 -0.25
N TYR A 82 -18.10 -13.51 1.07
CA TYR A 82 -18.20 -14.62 2.03
C TYR A 82 -19.64 -14.87 2.51
N ASP A 83 -20.57 -13.96 2.22
CA ASP A 83 -21.98 -14.08 2.57
C ASP A 83 -22.85 -13.47 1.47
N LEU A 84 -23.27 -14.31 0.52
CA LEU A 84 -24.06 -13.91 -0.64
C LEU A 84 -25.48 -13.45 -0.26
N THR A 85 -25.97 -13.77 0.94
CA THR A 85 -27.32 -13.37 1.39
C THR A 85 -27.44 -11.86 1.64
N LYS A 86 -26.30 -11.17 1.78
CA LYS A 86 -26.20 -9.74 2.13
C LYS A 86 -25.96 -8.82 0.94
N VAL A 87 -25.88 -9.35 -0.28
CA VAL A 87 -25.57 -8.59 -1.48
C VAL A 87 -26.37 -9.11 -2.68
N LYS A 88 -26.76 -8.24 -3.62
CA LYS A 88 -27.26 -8.65 -4.94
C LYS A 88 -26.11 -8.61 -5.92
N LEU A 89 -25.94 -9.66 -6.71
CA LEU A 89 -24.86 -9.77 -7.70
C LEU A 89 -25.42 -9.99 -9.09
N LYS A 90 -24.83 -9.28 -10.05
CA LYS A 90 -25.09 -9.38 -11.47
C LYS A 90 -23.84 -9.78 -12.23
N TYR A 91 -24.05 -10.44 -13.36
CA TYR A 91 -23.02 -10.67 -14.37
C TYR A 91 -23.63 -10.38 -15.75
N CYS A 92 -22.95 -9.55 -16.54
CA CYS A 92 -23.45 -9.02 -17.80
C CYS A 92 -24.84 -8.37 -17.65
N GLY A 93 -25.07 -7.68 -16.53
CA GLY A 93 -26.34 -7.03 -16.20
C GLY A 93 -27.47 -7.95 -15.75
N VAL A 94 -27.27 -9.27 -15.71
CA VAL A 94 -28.27 -10.26 -15.27
C VAL A 94 -27.98 -10.71 -13.85
N HIS A 95 -28.99 -10.70 -12.97
CA HIS A 95 -28.84 -11.18 -11.60
C HIS A 95 -28.66 -12.70 -11.55
N PHE A 96 -27.61 -13.15 -10.88
CA PHE A 96 -27.41 -14.56 -10.52
C PHE A 96 -27.53 -14.81 -9.01
N ASN A 97 -27.54 -13.74 -8.21
CA ASN A 97 -27.75 -13.80 -6.77
C ASN A 97 -28.60 -12.60 -6.31
N SER A 98 -29.76 -12.87 -5.71
CA SER A 98 -30.63 -11.86 -5.11
C SER A 98 -31.61 -12.50 -4.13
N GLN A 99 -32.45 -11.70 -3.46
CA GLN A 99 -33.55 -12.24 -2.64
C GLN A 99 -34.54 -13.14 -3.40
N ALA A 100 -34.64 -12.98 -4.73
CA ALA A 100 -35.51 -13.78 -5.59
C ALA A 100 -34.78 -14.89 -6.35
N ILE A 101 -33.44 -14.85 -6.41
CA ILE A 101 -32.62 -15.76 -7.22
C ILE A 101 -31.52 -16.32 -6.31
N ALA A 102 -31.60 -17.61 -6.00
CA ALA A 102 -30.56 -18.28 -5.23
C ALA A 102 -29.35 -18.59 -6.13
N PRO A 103 -28.12 -18.43 -5.63
CA PRO A 103 -26.91 -18.75 -6.39
C PRO A 103 -26.66 -20.27 -6.33
N THR A 104 -27.50 -21.05 -7.00
CA THR A 104 -27.29 -22.50 -7.14
C THR A 104 -26.24 -22.80 -8.21
N ILE A 105 -25.69 -24.01 -8.22
CA ILE A 105 -24.78 -24.43 -9.28
C ILE A 105 -25.39 -24.26 -10.67
N GLU A 106 -26.66 -24.61 -10.87
CA GLU A 106 -27.33 -24.47 -12.17
C GLU A 106 -27.38 -23.00 -12.59
N GLN A 107 -27.66 -22.10 -11.64
CA GLN A 107 -27.64 -20.66 -11.89
C GLN A 107 -26.24 -20.16 -12.24
N ILE A 108 -25.20 -20.69 -11.60
CA ILE A 108 -23.80 -20.37 -11.92
C ILE A 108 -23.43 -20.88 -13.32
N ASP A 109 -23.75 -22.13 -13.65
CA ASP A 109 -23.49 -22.71 -14.97
C ASP A 109 -24.24 -21.96 -16.08
N GLN A 110 -25.49 -21.55 -15.83
CA GLN A 110 -26.28 -20.73 -16.74
C GLN A 110 -25.66 -19.34 -16.96
N SER A 111 -25.08 -18.75 -15.91
CA SER A 111 -24.57 -17.37 -15.95
C SER A 111 -23.15 -17.29 -16.50
N PHE A 112 -22.27 -18.24 -16.15
CA PHE A 112 -20.83 -18.20 -16.45
C PHE A 112 -20.39 -19.26 -17.47
N GLY A 113 -21.26 -20.20 -17.82
CA GLY A 113 -20.99 -21.25 -18.79
C GLY A 113 -20.20 -22.42 -18.21
N ALA A 114 -19.75 -23.32 -19.09
CA ALA A 114 -18.98 -24.50 -18.71
C ALA A 114 -17.56 -24.14 -18.24
N THR A 115 -17.06 -24.90 -17.26
CA THR A 115 -15.68 -24.75 -16.77
C THR A 115 -15.04 -26.11 -16.45
N HIS A 116 -13.77 -26.09 -16.00
CA HIS A 116 -13.05 -27.28 -15.57
C HIS A 116 -13.75 -27.98 -14.39
N PRO A 117 -13.55 -29.30 -14.22
CA PRO A 117 -14.10 -30.02 -13.08
C PRO A 117 -13.68 -29.36 -11.77
N GLY A 118 -14.62 -29.17 -10.86
CA GLY A 118 -14.30 -28.53 -9.60
C GLY A 118 -13.44 -29.42 -8.71
N VAL A 119 -12.77 -28.77 -7.77
CA VAL A 119 -11.73 -29.36 -6.92
C VAL A 119 -12.22 -29.37 -5.48
N TYR A 120 -12.20 -30.53 -4.84
CA TYR A 120 -12.54 -30.65 -3.44
C TYR A 120 -11.35 -30.30 -2.55
N ASN A 121 -11.56 -29.36 -1.63
CA ASN A 121 -10.59 -29.03 -0.59
C ASN A 121 -11.01 -29.68 0.72
N SER A 122 -10.30 -30.76 1.10
CA SER A 122 -10.56 -31.50 2.34
C SER A 122 -10.25 -30.71 3.61
N ALA A 123 -9.36 -29.73 3.58
CA ALA A 123 -9.06 -28.90 4.74
C ALA A 123 -10.22 -27.95 5.09
N GLU A 124 -10.88 -27.42 4.06
CA GLU A 124 -11.99 -26.48 4.22
C GLU A 124 -13.36 -27.18 4.22
N GLN A 125 -13.40 -28.45 3.81
CA GLN A 125 -14.65 -29.18 3.51
C GLN A 125 -15.52 -28.40 2.50
N LEU A 126 -14.86 -27.78 1.51
CA LEU A 126 -15.50 -26.98 0.47
C LEU A 126 -15.14 -27.54 -0.91
N PHE A 127 -16.13 -27.53 -1.79
CA PHE A 127 -15.92 -27.82 -3.20
C PHE A 127 -15.76 -26.51 -3.97
N HIS A 128 -14.68 -26.38 -4.76
CA HIS A 128 -14.36 -25.16 -5.50
C HIS A 128 -14.56 -25.35 -7.00
N LEU A 129 -15.46 -24.56 -7.58
CA LEU A 129 -15.65 -24.44 -9.02
C LEU A 129 -14.90 -23.20 -9.52
N ASN A 130 -13.86 -23.42 -10.32
CA ASN A 130 -12.95 -22.35 -10.75
C ASN A 130 -13.25 -21.92 -12.17
N PHE A 131 -13.30 -20.61 -12.39
CA PHE A 131 -13.29 -19.95 -13.68
C PHE A 131 -12.03 -19.09 -13.76
N ARG A 132 -11.73 -18.54 -14.94
CA ARG A 132 -10.66 -17.56 -15.07
C ARG A 132 -11.04 -16.28 -14.30
N GLY A 133 -10.27 -15.96 -13.27
CA GLY A 133 -10.46 -14.79 -12.40
C GLY A 133 -11.67 -14.81 -11.47
N LEU A 134 -12.31 -15.97 -11.32
CA LEU A 134 -13.50 -16.14 -10.50
C LEU A 134 -13.52 -17.56 -9.90
N SER A 135 -13.93 -17.72 -8.66
CA SER A 135 -14.10 -19.04 -8.04
C SER A 135 -15.32 -19.05 -7.15
N PHE A 136 -16.04 -20.16 -7.14
CA PHE A 136 -17.21 -20.39 -6.30
C PHE A 136 -16.99 -21.60 -5.39
N SER A 137 -17.21 -21.42 -4.10
CA SER A 137 -17.10 -22.49 -3.11
C SER A 137 -18.48 -22.92 -2.64
N PHE A 138 -18.72 -24.23 -2.63
CA PHE A 138 -19.96 -24.87 -2.20
C PHE A 138 -19.70 -25.69 -0.94
N GLN A 139 -20.65 -25.69 0.00
CA GLN A 139 -20.56 -26.45 1.24
C GLN A 139 -21.31 -27.77 1.14
N LEU A 140 -20.74 -28.81 1.75
CA LEU A 140 -21.19 -30.20 1.66
C LEU A 140 -22.17 -30.65 2.76
N ASP A 141 -22.55 -29.78 3.70
CA ASP A 141 -23.25 -30.15 4.96
C ASP A 141 -24.57 -30.93 4.78
N SER A 142 -25.14 -31.00 3.58
CA SER A 142 -26.36 -31.75 3.25
C SER A 142 -26.10 -33.09 2.54
N TRP A 143 -24.84 -33.52 2.41
CA TRP A 143 -24.49 -34.70 1.62
C TRP A 143 -24.56 -35.93 2.53
N THR A 144 -25.69 -36.65 2.48
CA THR A 144 -25.94 -37.89 3.25
C THR A 144 -25.03 -39.05 2.86
N GLU A 145 -24.31 -38.94 1.74
CA GLU A 145 -23.24 -39.85 1.33
C GLU A 145 -21.91 -39.08 1.36
N ALA A 146 -20.90 -39.66 2.02
CA ALA A 146 -19.53 -39.16 1.90
C ALA A 146 -19.16 -39.06 0.41
N PRO A 147 -18.52 -37.96 -0.04
CA PRO A 147 -18.14 -37.79 -1.43
C PRO A 147 -17.35 -39.03 -1.90
N LYS A 148 -17.95 -39.83 -2.78
CA LYS A 148 -17.29 -40.99 -3.39
C LYS A 148 -16.18 -40.44 -4.27
N TYR A 149 -14.98 -40.34 -3.71
CA TYR A 149 -13.77 -40.09 -4.46
C TYR A 149 -13.57 -41.30 -5.36
N GLU A 150 -13.95 -41.19 -6.63
CA GLU A 150 -13.70 -42.22 -7.63
C GLU A 150 -12.36 -41.92 -8.33
N PRO A 151 -11.26 -42.60 -7.98
CA PRO A 151 -9.93 -42.34 -8.56
C PRO A 151 -9.80 -42.78 -10.03
N ASN A 152 -10.86 -43.32 -10.65
CA ASN A 152 -10.78 -44.01 -11.95
C ASN A 152 -11.42 -43.25 -13.12
N PHE A 153 -11.89 -42.00 -12.94
CA PHE A 153 -12.21 -41.15 -14.08
C PHE A 153 -10.91 -40.65 -14.72
N ALA A 154 -10.76 -40.91 -16.02
CA ALA A 154 -9.53 -40.74 -16.78
C ALA A 154 -8.77 -39.43 -16.47
N HIS A 155 -7.46 -39.55 -16.27
CA HIS A 155 -6.49 -38.44 -16.14
C HIS A 155 -6.55 -37.56 -14.89
N GLY A 156 -6.80 -38.13 -13.70
CA GLY A 156 -6.58 -37.42 -12.42
C GLY A 156 -7.61 -36.31 -12.15
N LEU A 157 -8.71 -36.31 -12.88
CA LEU A 157 -9.90 -35.50 -12.61
C LEU A 157 -10.76 -36.26 -11.62
N ALA A 158 -10.63 -35.96 -10.33
CA ALA A 158 -11.62 -36.37 -9.34
C ALA A 158 -12.91 -35.58 -9.62
N SER A 159 -13.77 -36.11 -10.51
CA SER A 159 -15.06 -35.51 -10.85
C SER A 159 -16.05 -35.75 -9.72
N LEU A 160 -15.91 -35.01 -8.63
CA LEU A 160 -17.03 -34.87 -7.71
C LEU A 160 -18.08 -34.00 -8.42
N GLN A 161 -19.12 -34.64 -8.94
CA GLN A 161 -20.30 -33.95 -9.42
C GLN A 161 -20.93 -33.26 -8.20
N ILE A 162 -20.94 -31.93 -8.21
CA ILE A 162 -21.69 -31.17 -7.21
C ILE A 162 -23.17 -31.55 -7.37
N PRO A 163 -23.87 -31.93 -6.30
CA PRO A 163 -25.29 -32.24 -6.36
C PRO A 163 -26.11 -31.06 -6.88
N HIS A 164 -27.18 -31.39 -7.61
CA HIS A 164 -28.13 -30.39 -8.06
C HIS A 164 -28.72 -29.58 -6.90
N GLY A 165 -28.84 -28.26 -7.09
CA GLY A 165 -29.36 -27.33 -6.10
C GLY A 165 -28.37 -26.93 -4.99
N ALA A 166 -27.11 -27.36 -5.05
CA ALA A 166 -26.07 -26.85 -4.14
C ALA A 166 -25.90 -25.34 -4.30
N THR A 167 -25.82 -24.61 -3.19
CA THR A 167 -25.73 -23.14 -3.17
C THR A 167 -24.31 -22.67 -2.89
N VAL A 168 -23.94 -21.56 -3.51
CA VAL A 168 -22.63 -20.91 -3.32
C VAL A 168 -22.54 -20.37 -1.89
N LYS A 169 -21.50 -20.80 -1.17
CA LYS A 169 -21.13 -20.27 0.14
C LYS A 169 -20.17 -19.09 0.04
N ARG A 170 -19.20 -19.15 -0.89
CA ARG A 170 -18.21 -18.08 -1.10
C ARG A 170 -17.95 -17.87 -2.58
N MET A 171 -17.64 -16.63 -2.93
CA MET A 171 -17.18 -16.23 -4.26
C MET A 171 -15.88 -15.43 -4.13
N TYR A 172 -14.94 -15.68 -5.03
CA TYR A 172 -13.67 -14.96 -5.09
C TYR A 172 -13.48 -14.35 -6.47
N ILE A 173 -13.09 -13.08 -6.54
CA ILE A 173 -12.64 -12.40 -7.76
C ILE A 173 -11.16 -12.10 -7.59
N TYR A 174 -10.34 -12.54 -8.55
CA TYR A 174 -8.89 -12.42 -8.52
C TYR A 174 -8.32 -12.36 -9.94
N SER A 175 -7.03 -12.09 -10.09
CA SER A 175 -6.36 -12.07 -11.40
C SER A 175 -5.72 -13.43 -11.69
N GLY A 176 -5.90 -13.97 -12.91
CA GLY A 176 -5.29 -15.23 -13.34
C GLY A 176 -6.13 -16.47 -13.07
N ASN A 177 -5.47 -17.63 -12.99
CA ASN A 177 -6.14 -18.94 -13.06
C ASN A 177 -6.32 -19.65 -11.71
N SER A 178 -5.65 -19.22 -10.65
CA SER A 178 -5.62 -19.90 -9.35
C SER A 178 -5.68 -18.88 -8.21
N LEU A 179 -6.56 -19.13 -7.25
CA LEU A 179 -6.65 -18.32 -6.03
C LEU A 179 -5.40 -18.45 -5.15
N GLN A 180 -4.73 -19.60 -5.16
CA GLN A 180 -3.55 -19.84 -4.32
C GLN A 180 -2.31 -19.10 -4.84
N ASP A 181 -2.19 -18.99 -6.16
CA ASP A 181 -1.02 -18.38 -6.82
C ASP A 181 -1.25 -16.91 -7.21
N THR A 182 -2.44 -16.38 -6.88
CA THR A 182 -2.80 -15.01 -7.25
C THR A 182 -1.90 -13.98 -6.57
N LYS A 183 -1.50 -12.97 -7.33
CA LYS A 183 -0.72 -11.82 -6.86
C LYS A 183 -1.48 -10.55 -7.18
N ALA A 184 -1.25 -9.50 -6.40
CA ALA A 184 -1.89 -8.23 -6.68
C ALA A 184 -1.44 -7.73 -8.07
N PRO A 185 -2.37 -7.41 -8.98
CA PRO A 185 -2.01 -6.96 -10.31
C PRO A 185 -1.39 -5.56 -10.27
N VAL A 186 -0.83 -5.15 -11.40
CA VAL A 186 -0.34 -3.77 -11.55
C VAL A 186 -1.48 -2.77 -11.35
N MET A 187 -1.15 -1.59 -10.84
CA MET A 187 -2.17 -0.56 -10.61
C MET A 187 -2.85 -0.18 -11.95
N PRO A 188 -4.18 -0.28 -12.04
CA PRO A 188 -4.91 0.09 -13.26
C PRO A 188 -4.69 1.55 -13.64
N LEU A 189 -4.74 1.85 -14.93
CA LEU A 189 -4.58 3.23 -15.43
C LEU A 189 -5.65 4.17 -14.89
N SER A 190 -6.87 3.67 -14.68
CA SER A 190 -7.98 4.42 -14.06
C SER A 190 -7.66 4.87 -12.63
N CYS A 191 -6.78 4.16 -11.92
CA CYS A 191 -6.38 4.51 -10.56
C CYS A 191 -5.36 5.65 -10.52
N PHE A 192 -4.72 6.06 -11.62
CA PHE A 192 -3.75 7.15 -11.55
C PHE A 192 -4.42 8.49 -11.25
N LEU A 193 -5.61 8.76 -11.81
CA LEU A 193 -6.39 9.99 -11.59
C LEU A 193 -5.56 11.28 -11.74
N GLY A 194 -4.62 11.30 -12.69
CA GLY A 194 -3.70 12.42 -12.92
C GLY A 194 -2.52 12.52 -11.94
N ASN A 195 -2.43 11.63 -10.96
CA ASN A 195 -1.33 11.59 -9.99
C ASN A 195 -0.11 10.84 -10.53
N VAL A 196 1.03 11.14 -9.90
CA VAL A 196 2.30 10.44 -10.09
C VAL A 196 2.55 9.57 -8.85
N TYR A 197 3.01 8.34 -9.05
CA TYR A 197 3.33 7.38 -7.99
C TYR A 197 4.82 7.04 -8.00
N ALA A 198 5.37 6.69 -6.84
CA ALA A 198 6.74 6.19 -6.76
C ALA A 198 6.74 4.66 -6.88
N GLU A 199 7.52 4.13 -7.82
CA GLU A 199 7.85 2.70 -7.90
C GLU A 199 8.99 2.34 -6.94
N SER A 200 10.02 3.20 -6.87
CA SER A 200 11.13 3.05 -5.92
C SER A 200 11.80 4.40 -5.62
N VAL A 201 12.43 4.50 -4.45
CA VAL A 201 13.17 5.68 -4.00
C VAL A 201 14.57 5.28 -3.53
N ASP A 202 15.59 5.57 -4.31
CA ASP A 202 16.97 5.32 -3.91
C ASP A 202 17.51 6.55 -3.17
N VAL A 203 17.97 6.34 -1.94
CA VAL A 203 18.63 7.39 -1.16
C VAL A 203 20.07 7.52 -1.63
N LEU A 204 20.36 8.65 -2.26
CA LEU A 204 21.68 8.99 -2.75
C LEU A 204 22.56 9.40 -1.57
N ARG A 205 23.78 8.87 -1.52
CA ARG A 205 24.75 9.17 -0.47
C ARG A 205 26.10 9.56 -1.07
N ASP A 206 26.81 10.42 -0.34
CA ASP A 206 28.22 10.73 -0.53
C ASP A 206 29.01 10.39 0.75
N GLY A 207 30.32 10.64 0.75
CA GLY A 207 31.18 10.39 1.91
C GLY A 207 30.80 11.16 3.19
N THR A 208 29.94 12.17 3.08
CA THR A 208 29.48 13.03 4.20
C THR A 208 28.07 12.71 4.69
N GLY A 209 27.32 11.85 3.99
CA GLY A 209 25.97 11.44 4.35
C GLY A 209 25.00 11.37 3.17
N PRO A 210 23.68 11.37 3.45
CA PRO A 210 22.66 11.48 2.41
C PRO A 210 22.78 12.81 1.64
N SER A 211 22.73 12.75 0.31
CA SER A 211 22.85 13.90 -0.60
C SER A 211 21.55 14.24 -1.33
N GLY A 212 20.64 13.27 -1.47
CA GLY A 212 19.36 13.46 -2.14
C GLY A 212 18.59 12.16 -2.31
N LEU A 213 17.53 12.23 -3.12
CA LEU A 213 16.67 11.14 -3.50
C LEU A 213 16.68 10.98 -5.02
N ARG A 214 16.67 9.74 -5.48
CA ARG A 214 16.37 9.37 -6.87
C ARG A 214 15.08 8.56 -6.87
N LEU A 215 14.08 9.09 -7.55
CA LEU A 215 12.74 8.52 -7.61
C LEU A 215 12.49 7.95 -8.99
N ARG A 216 12.09 6.68 -9.04
CA ARG A 216 11.52 6.06 -10.23
C ARG A 216 10.01 6.22 -10.17
N LEU A 217 9.47 7.04 -11.06
CA LEU A 217 8.11 7.54 -11.03
C LEU A 217 7.25 6.88 -12.10
N LEU A 218 5.98 6.64 -11.74
CA LEU A 218 4.93 6.09 -12.59
C LEU A 218 3.87 7.16 -12.82
N ALA A 219 3.50 7.39 -14.07
CA ALA A 219 2.36 8.24 -14.43
C ALA A 219 1.56 7.62 -15.57
N ALA A 220 0.25 7.88 -15.60
CA ALA A 220 -0.55 7.62 -16.79
C ALA A 220 -0.16 8.65 -17.86
N GLY A 221 0.37 8.18 -19.00
CA GLY A 221 0.77 9.07 -20.09
C GLY A 221 -0.45 9.76 -20.71
N CYS A 222 -0.47 11.09 -20.66
CA CYS A 222 -1.34 11.89 -21.52
C CYS A 222 -0.61 12.12 -22.85
N GLY A 223 -0.87 11.27 -23.85
CA GLY A 223 -0.54 11.62 -25.23
C GLY A 223 -1.55 12.65 -25.77
N PRO A 224 -1.19 13.48 -26.77
CA PRO A 224 -2.12 14.41 -27.42
C PRO A 224 -3.10 13.67 -28.37
N GLY A 225 -3.79 12.66 -27.84
CA GLY A 225 -4.81 11.87 -28.53
C GLY A 225 -5.69 11.19 -27.47
N LEU A 226 -6.98 11.01 -27.78
CA LEU A 226 -8.01 10.42 -26.92
C LEU A 226 -7.50 9.39 -25.89
N LEU A 227 -8.14 9.37 -24.71
CA LEU A 227 -7.95 8.45 -23.57
C LEU A 227 -7.69 6.96 -23.90
N ALA A 228 -7.98 6.53 -25.13
CA ALA A 228 -7.81 5.18 -25.64
C ALA A 228 -6.35 4.69 -25.80
N ASP A 229 -5.34 5.58 -25.87
CA ASP A 229 -3.91 5.18 -26.00
C ASP A 229 -3.05 5.60 -24.79
N ALA A 230 -3.69 5.82 -23.64
CA ALA A 230 -2.99 6.11 -22.39
C ALA A 230 -2.15 4.88 -21.99
N LYS A 231 -0.82 5.02 -22.02
CA LYS A 231 0.12 4.00 -21.54
C LYS A 231 0.77 4.46 -20.25
N MET A 232 1.02 3.53 -19.33
CA MET A 232 1.82 3.82 -18.14
C MET A 232 3.23 4.20 -18.60
N ARG A 233 3.73 5.35 -18.12
CA ARG A 233 5.09 5.82 -18.36
C ARG A 233 5.90 5.71 -17.08
N VAL A 234 7.14 5.26 -17.24
CA VAL A 234 8.13 5.17 -16.17
C VAL A 234 9.25 6.15 -16.49
N PHE A 235 9.64 6.97 -15.53
CA PHE A 235 10.73 7.93 -15.69
C PHE A 235 11.44 8.17 -14.36
N GLU A 236 12.70 8.59 -14.43
CA GLU A 236 13.52 8.83 -13.25
C GLU A 236 13.73 10.33 -13.01
N ARG A 237 13.64 10.75 -11.75
CA ARG A 237 13.88 12.13 -11.31
C ARG A 237 14.70 12.13 -10.03
N SER A 238 15.58 13.12 -9.88
CA SER A 238 16.39 13.27 -8.68
C SER A 238 16.13 14.62 -8.03
N VAL A 239 16.10 14.63 -6.70
CA VAL A 239 15.93 15.83 -5.87
C VAL A 239 17.00 15.81 -4.79
N TYR A 240 17.72 16.92 -4.62
CA TYR A 240 18.86 17.02 -3.72
C TYR A 240 18.62 18.01 -2.59
N PHE A 241 19.43 17.89 -1.54
CA PHE A 241 19.51 18.95 -0.53
C PHE A 241 19.99 20.26 -1.19
N GLY A 242 19.34 21.37 -0.85
CA GLY A 242 19.64 22.68 -1.41
C GLY A 242 18.88 23.04 -2.69
N ASP A 243 18.12 22.11 -3.30
CA ASP A 243 17.26 22.43 -4.46
C ASP A 243 16.16 23.41 -4.05
N SER A 244 15.77 24.31 -4.95
CA SER A 244 14.70 25.28 -4.70
C SER A 244 13.32 24.62 -4.78
N CYS A 245 12.28 25.30 -4.28
CA CYS A 245 10.92 24.81 -4.44
C CYS A 245 10.51 24.70 -5.92
N GLN A 246 11.00 25.57 -6.79
CA GLN A 246 10.75 25.51 -8.23
C GLN A 246 11.41 24.28 -8.87
N ASP A 247 12.64 23.96 -8.48
CA ASP A 247 13.32 22.75 -8.96
C ASP A 247 12.52 21.51 -8.58
N VAL A 248 12.10 21.41 -7.32
CA VAL A 248 11.30 20.27 -6.84
C VAL A 248 9.97 20.17 -7.58
N LEU A 249 9.25 21.28 -7.79
CA LEU A 249 7.99 21.29 -8.54
C LEU A 249 8.20 20.88 -10.01
N SER A 250 9.30 21.29 -10.63
CA SER A 250 9.62 20.91 -12.02
C SER A 250 9.94 19.42 -12.16
N MET A 251 10.51 18.81 -11.11
CA MET A 251 10.90 17.40 -11.11
C MET A 251 9.75 16.46 -10.71
N LEU A 252 8.96 16.82 -9.69
CA LEU A 252 7.97 15.93 -9.09
C LEU A 252 6.51 16.34 -9.36
N GLY A 253 6.27 17.54 -9.88
CA GLY A 253 4.94 18.12 -10.00
C GLY A 253 4.45 18.76 -8.69
N SER A 254 3.16 19.09 -8.63
CA SER A 254 2.56 19.74 -7.46
C SER A 254 2.45 18.79 -6.25
N PRO A 255 2.75 19.25 -5.03
CA PRO A 255 2.47 18.46 -3.83
C PRO A 255 0.96 18.34 -3.59
N HIS A 256 0.57 17.31 -2.83
CA HIS A 256 -0.83 17.11 -2.45
C HIS A 256 -1.26 18.09 -1.36
N LYS A 257 -0.31 18.46 -0.49
CA LYS A 257 -0.53 19.41 0.60
C LYS A 257 0.74 20.19 0.86
N VAL A 258 0.57 21.46 1.21
CA VAL A 258 1.62 22.31 1.78
C VAL A 258 1.31 22.53 3.25
N PHE A 259 2.28 22.26 4.13
CA PHE A 259 2.11 22.42 5.58
C PHE A 259 3.19 23.34 6.14
N TYR A 260 2.79 24.43 6.80
CA TYR A 260 3.69 25.38 7.43
C TYR A 260 3.90 25.01 8.90
N LYS A 261 5.16 24.87 9.31
CA LYS A 261 5.55 24.48 10.66
C LYS A 261 5.35 25.66 11.62
N SER A 262 4.23 25.71 12.32
CA SER A 262 3.92 26.79 13.27
C SER A 262 4.83 26.81 14.51
N GLU A 263 5.30 25.65 14.94
CA GLU A 263 6.10 25.47 16.16
C GLU A 263 7.26 24.51 15.95
N ASP A 264 8.39 24.79 16.61
CA ASP A 264 9.54 23.89 16.63
C ASP A 264 9.89 23.51 18.07
N LYS A 265 9.14 22.56 18.62
CA LYS A 265 9.28 22.07 19.99
C LYS A 265 10.68 21.50 20.28
N MET A 266 11.41 21.08 19.23
CA MET A 266 12.76 20.54 19.37
C MET A 266 13.85 21.61 19.47
N LYS A 267 13.52 22.90 19.29
CA LYS A 267 14.48 24.02 19.45
C LYS A 267 15.08 24.11 20.85
N ILE A 268 14.42 23.54 21.87
CA ILE A 268 14.93 23.50 23.24
C ILE A 268 16.27 22.77 23.37
N HIS A 269 16.56 21.84 22.45
CA HIS A 269 17.81 21.07 22.43
C HIS A 269 18.93 21.77 21.65
N SER A 270 18.69 22.99 21.15
CA SER A 270 19.75 23.78 20.52
C SER A 270 20.79 24.21 21.57
N PRO A 271 22.08 24.39 21.19
CA PRO A 271 23.13 24.82 22.12
C PRO A 271 22.91 26.21 22.74
N SER A 272 21.90 26.96 22.31
CA SER A 272 21.63 28.33 22.75
C SER A 272 20.12 28.61 22.84
N PRO A 273 19.40 27.94 23.77
CA PRO A 273 17.94 28.04 23.86
C PRO A 273 17.46 29.45 24.24
N HIS A 274 18.27 30.20 24.99
CA HIS A 274 17.94 31.55 25.48
C HIS A 274 18.18 32.68 24.46
N LYS A 275 18.90 32.44 23.37
CA LYS A 275 19.20 33.46 22.33
C LYS A 275 18.19 33.44 21.18
N GLN A 276 17.06 32.77 21.35
CA GLN A 276 16.14 32.53 20.25
C GLN A 276 15.27 33.75 19.96
N VAL A 277 15.59 34.44 18.87
CA VAL A 277 14.69 35.39 18.24
C VAL A 277 13.54 34.58 17.58
N PRO A 278 12.27 34.99 17.74
CA PRO A 278 11.17 34.40 16.99
C PRO A 278 11.50 34.39 15.49
N SER A 279 11.42 33.23 14.85
CA SER A 279 11.64 33.13 13.41
C SER A 279 10.55 33.96 12.70
N LYS A 280 10.94 34.92 11.85
CA LYS A 280 9.98 35.74 11.08
C LYS A 280 9.13 34.91 10.11
N CYS A 281 9.70 33.81 9.62
CA CYS A 281 9.09 32.87 8.70
C CYS A 281 9.27 31.44 9.21
N ASN A 282 8.31 30.59 8.87
CA ASN A 282 8.24 29.20 9.30
C ASN A 282 8.59 28.27 8.14
N ASP A 283 9.38 27.24 8.42
CA ASP A 283 9.68 26.19 7.44
C ASP A 283 8.38 25.55 6.96
N TYR A 284 8.37 25.02 5.74
CA TYR A 284 7.18 24.42 5.17
C TYR A 284 7.48 23.11 4.45
N PHE A 285 6.53 22.19 4.52
CA PHE A 285 6.58 20.89 3.87
C PHE A 285 5.79 20.92 2.57
N PHE A 286 6.34 20.28 1.55
CA PHE A 286 5.59 19.70 0.45
C PHE A 286 5.35 18.23 0.76
N ASN A 287 4.08 17.84 0.91
CA ASN A 287 3.66 16.47 1.17
C ASN A 287 3.26 15.79 -0.14
N TYR A 288 3.99 14.75 -0.53
CA TYR A 288 3.69 13.93 -1.70
C TYR A 288 3.13 12.57 -1.26
N PHE A 289 1.83 12.54 -0.96
CA PHE A 289 1.17 11.35 -0.41
C PHE A 289 1.35 10.11 -1.30
N THR A 290 1.19 10.24 -2.62
CA THR A 290 1.35 9.13 -3.58
C THR A 290 2.80 8.66 -3.78
N LEU A 291 3.78 9.48 -3.39
CA LEU A 291 5.20 9.11 -3.42
C LEU A 291 5.66 8.54 -2.08
N GLY A 292 4.89 8.74 -1.00
CA GLY A 292 5.30 8.40 0.35
C GLY A 292 6.45 9.30 0.87
N VAL A 293 6.56 10.52 0.37
CA VAL A 293 7.68 11.43 0.66
C VAL A 293 7.19 12.81 1.11
N ASP A 294 7.78 13.32 2.18
CA ASP A 294 7.71 14.74 2.53
C ASP A 294 9.04 15.44 2.29
N ILE A 295 8.97 16.66 1.79
CA ILE A 295 10.14 17.51 1.53
C ILE A 295 9.98 18.80 2.32
N LEU A 296 10.88 19.03 3.28
CA LEU A 296 10.91 20.25 4.07
C LEU A 296 11.80 21.29 3.40
N PHE A 297 11.30 22.52 3.32
CA PHE A 297 12.02 23.69 2.84
C PHE A 297 12.33 24.63 3.99
N ASP A 298 13.52 25.20 3.94
CA ASP A 298 13.93 26.28 4.82
C ASP A 298 13.14 27.56 4.50
N ALA A 299 12.59 28.20 5.52
CA ALA A 299 11.73 29.38 5.36
C ALA A 299 12.45 30.61 4.76
N ASN A 300 13.76 30.73 4.97
CA ASN A 300 14.53 31.91 4.56
C ASN A 300 15.09 31.73 3.15
N THR A 301 15.57 30.53 2.85
CA THR A 301 16.24 30.23 1.59
C THR A 301 15.34 29.54 0.56
N HIS A 302 14.17 29.04 0.97
CA HIS A 302 13.26 28.24 0.14
C HIS A 302 13.92 27.01 -0.50
N LYS A 303 14.92 26.46 0.19
CA LYS A 303 15.70 25.31 -0.26
C LYS A 303 15.43 24.07 0.56
N VAL A 304 15.53 22.91 -0.08
CA VAL A 304 15.33 21.61 0.57
C VAL A 304 16.34 21.41 1.70
N LYS A 305 15.83 21.13 2.90
CA LYS A 305 16.62 20.89 4.13
C LYS A 305 16.46 19.49 4.71
N LYS A 306 15.35 18.80 4.42
CA LYS A 306 15.02 17.49 5.01
C LYS A 306 14.07 16.73 4.10
N PHE A 307 14.26 15.41 4.04
CA PHE A 307 13.32 14.46 3.45
C PHE A 307 12.74 13.56 4.54
N VAL A 308 11.49 13.15 4.41
CA VAL A 308 10.88 12.11 5.24
C VAL A 308 10.27 11.05 4.33
N LEU A 309 10.67 9.79 4.51
CA LEU A 309 10.20 8.64 3.74
C LEU A 309 9.25 7.83 4.63
N HIS A 310 8.02 7.59 4.18
CA HIS A 310 6.98 6.90 4.96
C HIS A 310 6.75 5.48 4.45
N THR A 311 6.73 4.50 5.35
CA THR A 311 6.56 3.07 4.98
C THR A 311 5.11 2.60 4.97
N ASN A 312 4.20 3.38 5.54
CA ASN A 312 2.76 3.11 5.59
C ASN A 312 2.38 1.74 6.19
N TYR A 313 3.05 1.30 7.27
CA TYR A 313 2.59 0.13 8.04
C TYR A 313 1.29 0.42 8.80
N PRO A 314 0.35 -0.55 8.88
CA PRO A 314 -0.79 -0.46 9.78
C PRO A 314 -0.29 -0.45 11.23
N GLY A 315 -1.04 0.21 12.12
CA GLY A 315 -0.59 0.45 13.50
C GLY A 315 0.33 1.66 13.66
N HIS A 316 0.58 2.44 12.60
CA HIS A 316 1.24 3.73 12.70
C HIS A 316 0.22 4.87 12.59
N TYR A 317 0.49 5.99 13.27
CA TYR A 317 -0.40 7.15 13.27
C TYR A 317 -0.68 7.73 11.86
N ASN A 318 0.30 7.69 10.96
CA ASN A 318 0.15 8.19 9.59
C ASN A 318 -0.38 7.14 8.61
N PHE A 319 -0.80 5.97 9.09
CA PHE A 319 -1.28 4.91 8.23
C PHE A 319 -2.44 5.41 7.34
N ASN A 320 -2.39 5.02 6.06
CA ASN A 320 -3.35 5.40 5.01
C ASN A 320 -3.36 6.90 4.64
N ILE A 321 -2.46 7.72 5.19
CA ILE A 321 -2.22 9.09 4.69
C ILE A 321 -1.26 9.06 3.49
N TYR A 322 -0.26 8.18 3.55
CA TYR A 322 0.79 8.07 2.53
C TYR A 322 0.66 6.74 1.80
N HIS A 323 1.08 6.72 0.53
CA HIS A 323 1.46 5.50 -0.14
C HIS A 323 2.78 5.00 0.48
N ARG A 324 2.99 3.68 0.50
CA ARG A 324 4.26 3.10 0.90
C ARG A 324 5.38 3.61 -0.02
N CYS A 325 6.42 4.16 0.59
CA CYS A 325 7.65 4.52 -0.09
C CYS A 325 8.57 3.31 -0.15
N GLU A 326 8.82 2.78 -1.35
CA GLU A 326 9.75 1.67 -1.62
C GLU A 326 11.20 2.17 -1.64
N PHE A 327 11.72 2.53 -0.46
CA PHE A 327 13.05 3.12 -0.35
C PHE A 327 14.16 2.08 -0.27
N LYS A 328 15.35 2.48 -0.73
CA LYS A 328 16.62 1.76 -0.54
C LYS A 328 17.68 2.72 -0.02
N ILE A 329 18.29 2.37 1.11
CA ILE A 329 19.30 3.18 1.79
C ILE A 329 20.57 2.32 1.92
N PRO A 330 21.64 2.64 1.20
CA PRO A 330 22.93 1.99 1.44
C PRO A 330 23.46 2.47 2.80
N LEU A 331 23.67 1.59 3.76
CA LEU A 331 24.21 1.85 5.10
C LEU A 331 25.67 1.42 5.16
N ALA A 332 26.55 2.28 5.67
CA ALA A 332 27.95 1.92 5.88
C ALA A 332 28.08 1.15 7.21
N ILE A 333 28.62 -0.06 7.18
CA ILE A 333 28.82 -0.87 8.38
C ILE A 333 30.31 -1.05 8.62
N LYS A 334 30.72 -0.90 9.87
CA LYS A 334 32.08 -1.25 10.32
C LYS A 334 32.02 -2.63 10.97
N LYS A 335 32.41 -3.69 10.26
CA LYS A 335 32.75 -4.98 10.87
C LYS A 335 34.23 -4.99 11.19
N GLU A 336 34.60 -5.55 12.34
CA GLU A 336 35.95 -5.47 12.91
C GLU A 336 37.11 -6.05 12.05
N ASN A 337 36.85 -6.67 10.89
CA ASN A 337 37.91 -7.31 10.08
C ASN A 337 37.75 -7.23 8.54
N ALA A 338 36.97 -6.29 7.99
CA ALA A 338 36.93 -6.07 6.54
C ALA A 338 36.66 -4.61 6.18
N ASP A 339 37.33 -4.14 5.12
CA ASP A 339 37.17 -2.81 4.55
C ASP A 339 35.70 -2.58 4.14
N GLY A 340 35.21 -1.35 4.33
CA GLY A 340 33.80 -1.00 4.53
C GLY A 340 32.77 -1.71 3.65
N GLN A 341 31.99 -2.64 4.24
CA GLN A 341 30.82 -3.22 3.60
C GLN A 341 29.62 -2.27 3.71
N THR A 342 28.90 -2.13 2.59
CA THR A 342 27.61 -1.43 2.54
C THR A 342 26.46 -2.43 2.54
N GLU A 343 25.55 -2.34 3.52
CA GLU A 343 24.30 -3.12 3.52
C GLU A 343 23.14 -2.24 3.10
N THR A 344 22.18 -2.78 2.36
CA THR A 344 21.03 -2.00 1.90
C THR A 344 19.86 -2.15 2.87
N CYS A 345 19.54 -1.08 3.60
CA CYS A 345 18.30 -0.96 4.35
C CYS A 345 17.15 -0.66 3.39
N THR A 346 16.04 -1.38 3.53
CA THR A 346 14.85 -1.24 2.70
C THR A 346 13.64 -0.91 3.56
N THR A 347 12.51 -0.57 2.93
CA THR A 347 11.19 -0.40 3.57
C THR A 347 10.75 -1.61 4.41
N TYR A 348 11.28 -2.80 4.11
CA TYR A 348 10.93 -4.06 4.77
C TYR A 348 11.95 -4.51 5.82
N SER A 349 13.06 -3.79 5.96
CA SER A 349 14.06 -4.07 6.99
C SER A 349 13.48 -3.82 8.39
N LYS A 350 13.81 -4.70 9.33
CA LYS A 350 13.51 -4.50 10.75
C LYS A 350 14.68 -3.81 11.46
N TRP A 351 14.35 -3.02 12.47
CA TRP A 351 15.33 -2.22 13.19
C TRP A 351 16.33 -3.05 14.00
N ASP A 352 15.88 -4.14 14.64
CA ASP A 352 16.72 -5.09 15.36
C ASP A 352 17.85 -5.65 14.48
N ASN A 353 17.51 -6.12 13.28
CA ASN A 353 18.48 -6.62 12.31
C ASN A 353 19.50 -5.54 11.91
N ILE A 354 19.08 -4.29 11.77
CA ILE A 354 19.99 -3.17 11.46
C ILE A 354 20.89 -2.86 12.65
N GLN A 355 20.34 -2.89 13.86
CA GLN A 355 21.06 -2.60 15.10
C GLN A 355 22.16 -3.64 15.35
N ASP A 356 21.87 -4.93 15.11
CA ASP A 356 22.85 -6.02 15.25
C ASP A 356 24.03 -5.85 14.29
N LEU A 357 23.80 -5.28 13.10
CA LEU A 357 24.85 -5.01 12.11
C LEU A 357 25.80 -3.87 12.52
N LEU A 358 25.39 -2.98 13.41
CA LEU A 358 26.19 -1.80 13.80
C LEU A 358 27.26 -2.11 14.85
N GLY A 359 27.21 -3.27 15.51
CA GLY A 359 28.24 -3.74 16.45
C GLY A 359 28.38 -2.96 17.77
N HIS A 360 27.76 -1.78 17.88
CA HIS A 360 27.74 -0.95 19.09
C HIS A 360 26.29 -0.60 19.47
N PRO A 361 25.98 -0.54 20.77
CA PRO A 361 24.66 -0.11 21.23
C PRO A 361 24.40 1.32 20.74
N VAL A 362 23.33 1.48 19.95
CA VAL A 362 22.85 2.79 19.51
C VAL A 362 22.45 3.60 20.75
N GLU A 363 22.66 4.91 20.71
CA GLU A 363 22.21 5.81 21.76
C GLU A 363 20.72 5.58 22.11
N LYS A 364 20.34 5.87 23.36
CA LYS A 364 18.96 5.72 23.82
C LYS A 364 18.01 6.48 22.88
N PRO A 365 16.93 5.84 22.40
CA PRO A 365 16.03 6.48 21.45
C PRO A 365 15.26 7.63 22.09
N VAL A 366 14.88 8.60 21.25
CA VAL A 366 13.88 9.61 21.62
C VAL A 366 12.49 8.99 21.46
N VAL A 367 11.68 9.06 22.52
CA VAL A 367 10.30 8.55 22.47
C VAL A 367 9.38 9.63 21.89
N LEU A 368 8.68 9.30 20.81
CA LEU A 368 7.74 10.20 20.15
C LEU A 368 6.31 9.86 20.55
N HIS A 369 5.69 10.72 21.36
CA HIS A 369 4.27 10.68 21.66
C HIS A 369 3.53 11.63 20.74
N ARG A 370 2.79 11.09 19.76
CA ARG A 370 1.86 11.90 18.96
C ARG A 370 0.62 12.13 19.81
N SER A 371 0.54 13.32 20.42
CA SER A 371 -0.54 13.69 21.34
C SER A 371 -1.90 13.66 20.64
N SER A 372 -2.89 13.13 21.35
CA SER A 372 -4.29 13.20 20.94
C SER A 372 -4.77 14.65 20.96
N SER A 373 -5.29 15.14 19.83
CA SER A 373 -6.14 16.34 19.80
C SER A 373 -7.60 15.93 20.05
N PRO A 374 -8.52 16.85 20.39
CA PRO A 374 -9.92 16.52 20.67
C PRO A 374 -10.61 15.70 19.57
N ASN A 375 -10.17 15.87 18.31
CA ASN A 375 -10.74 15.21 17.14
C ASN A 375 -9.80 14.16 16.52
N ASN A 376 -8.63 13.90 17.11
CA ASN A 376 -7.65 12.97 16.56
C ASN A 376 -6.86 12.35 17.71
N THR A 377 -7.31 11.18 18.17
CA THR A 377 -6.64 10.37 19.19
C THR A 377 -5.68 9.40 18.51
N ASN A 378 -4.47 9.26 19.03
CA ASN A 378 -3.53 8.24 18.56
C ASN A 378 -3.76 6.93 19.33
N PRO A 379 -4.35 5.88 18.71
CA PRO A 379 -4.64 4.63 19.39
C PRO A 379 -3.43 3.68 19.48
N PHE A 380 -2.35 3.96 18.75
CA PHE A 380 -1.26 3.01 18.53
C PHE A 380 -0.05 3.18 19.48
N GLY A 381 -0.14 4.11 20.44
CA GLY A 381 0.95 4.39 21.37
C GLY A 381 2.10 5.19 20.75
N SER A 382 3.26 5.16 21.42
CA SER A 382 4.47 5.89 21.01
C SER A 382 5.33 5.09 20.04
N THR A 383 6.17 5.82 19.31
CA THR A 383 7.26 5.28 18.47
C THR A 383 8.63 5.70 19.03
N PHE A 384 9.68 5.03 18.59
CA PHE A 384 11.06 5.25 19.03
C PHE A 384 11.90 5.80 17.89
N CYS A 385 12.58 6.92 18.11
CA CYS A 385 13.40 7.58 17.10
C CYS A 385 14.89 7.33 17.40
N PHE A 386 15.57 6.66 16.46
CA PHE A 386 16.99 6.35 16.56
C PHE A 386 17.79 7.16 15.54
N GLY A 387 18.87 7.81 15.98
CA GLY A 387 19.79 8.53 15.10
C GLY A 387 20.87 7.61 14.53
N LEU A 388 21.05 7.60 13.21
CA LEU A 388 22.09 6.81 12.55
C LEU A 388 22.55 7.50 11.26
N GLN A 389 23.85 7.77 11.12
CA GLN A 389 24.47 8.25 9.87
C GLN A 389 23.73 9.43 9.20
N ARG A 390 23.33 10.42 10.01
CA ARG A 390 22.56 11.62 9.59
C ARG A 390 21.15 11.32 9.09
N MET A 391 20.57 10.26 9.64
CA MET A 391 19.20 9.86 9.43
C MET A 391 18.56 9.59 10.78
N ILE A 392 17.25 9.78 10.88
CA ILE A 392 16.46 9.38 12.04
C ILE A 392 15.50 8.30 11.58
N PHE A 393 15.58 7.14 12.21
CA PHE A 393 14.66 6.02 11.99
C PHE A 393 13.58 6.07 13.07
N GLU A 394 12.34 6.29 12.66
CA GLU A 394 11.17 6.16 13.53
C GLU A 394 10.71 4.69 13.48
N VAL A 395 10.73 4.03 14.63
CA VAL A 395 10.52 2.59 14.77
C VAL A 395 9.30 2.34 15.64
N MET A 396 8.44 1.42 15.19
CA MET A 396 7.25 0.96 15.91
C MET A 396 7.61 -0.08 16.97
N GLN A 397 6.67 -0.42 17.86
CA GLN A 397 6.88 -1.40 18.92
C GLN A 397 7.20 -2.83 18.40
N ASN A 398 6.82 -3.13 17.16
CA ASN A 398 7.09 -4.41 16.48
C ASN A 398 8.41 -4.41 15.67
N ASN A 399 9.31 -3.46 15.92
CA ASN A 399 10.60 -3.26 15.22
C ASN A 399 10.50 -2.89 13.72
N HIS A 400 9.30 -2.66 13.17
CA HIS A 400 9.17 -2.14 11.82
C HIS A 400 9.48 -0.63 11.79
N ILE A 401 10.18 -0.20 10.75
CA ILE A 401 10.48 1.21 10.51
C ILE A 401 9.21 1.88 9.96
N ALA A 402 8.66 2.85 10.67
CA ALA A 402 7.51 3.64 10.23
C ALA A 402 7.90 4.77 9.28
N SER A 403 9.02 5.43 9.56
CA SER A 403 9.53 6.50 8.70
C SER A 403 11.04 6.67 8.84
N VAL A 404 11.67 7.19 7.80
CA VAL A 404 13.09 7.58 7.82
C VAL A 404 13.20 9.05 7.46
N THR A 405 13.78 9.85 8.35
CA THR A 405 14.05 11.27 8.13
C THR A 405 15.50 11.46 7.75
N LEU A 406 15.78 12.05 6.59
CA LEU A 406 17.12 12.36 6.10
C LEU A 406 17.42 13.85 6.30
N TYR A 407 18.62 14.17 6.79
CA TYR A 407 19.09 15.55 6.91
C TYR A 407 20.53 15.71 6.43
N GLY A 408 20.70 16.41 5.31
CA GLY A 408 21.99 16.69 4.69
C GLY A 408 22.53 18.07 5.07
N PRO A 409 23.83 18.34 4.82
CA PRO A 409 24.34 19.69 4.93
C PRO A 409 23.78 20.51 3.77
N PRO A 410 23.53 21.82 3.94
CA PRO A 410 23.32 22.68 2.78
C PRO A 410 24.55 22.55 1.88
N ARG A 411 24.37 22.23 0.59
CA ARG A 411 25.48 22.17 -0.39
C ARG A 411 26.33 23.44 -0.24
N PRO A 412 27.65 23.35 0.00
CA PRO A 412 28.50 24.52 -0.10
C PRO A 412 28.45 25.03 -1.55
N GLY A 413 27.93 26.25 -1.71
CA GLY A 413 27.97 27.08 -2.92
C GLY A 413 27.83 26.39 -4.27
N ALA A 414 26.65 26.50 -4.89
CA ALA A 414 26.50 26.44 -6.34
C ALA A 414 27.09 27.71 -7.04
N HIS A 415 28.28 28.14 -6.60
CA HIS A 415 29.11 29.15 -7.25
C HIS A 415 30.38 28.44 -7.73
N LEU A 416 30.25 27.60 -8.76
CA LEU A 416 31.33 27.08 -9.63
C LEU A 416 30.69 26.18 -10.69
N ARG A 417 29.75 26.75 -11.46
CA ARG A 417 29.38 26.24 -12.79
C ARG A 417 29.32 27.43 -13.75
N THR A 418 30.48 28.04 -13.95
CA THR A 418 30.75 28.97 -15.06
C THR A 418 32.21 28.75 -15.46
N ALA A 419 32.42 28.52 -16.76
CA ALA A 419 33.58 27.88 -17.39
C ALA A 419 33.62 26.37 -17.05
N GLU A 420 33.27 25.46 -17.94
CA GLU A 420 33.75 25.33 -19.30
C GLU A 420 32.64 24.82 -20.23
N LEU A 421 32.42 25.53 -21.34
CA LEU A 421 31.96 24.95 -22.59
C LEU A 421 33.04 25.29 -23.63
N PRO A 422 33.36 24.36 -24.54
CA PRO A 422 34.27 24.63 -25.65
C PRO A 422 33.74 25.71 -26.61
#